data_AF-A0A921NJN2-F1
#
_entry.id   AF-A0A921NJN2-F1
#
_cell.length_a   1.000
_cell.length_b   1.000
_cell.length_c   1.000
_cell.angle_alpha   90.00
_cell.angle_beta   90.00
_cell.angle_gamma   90.00
#
_symmetry.space_group_name_H-M   'P 1'
#
loop_
_entity.id
_entity.type
_entity.pdbx_description
1 polymer ?
#
loop_
_entity_poly.entity_id
_entity_poly.type
_entity_poly.pdbx_seq_one_letter_code
_entity_poly.pdbx_strand_id
1 'polypeptide(L)'
;MVVPLPTSKTSLRSRLSMRWYSWVFLAGAILYGIAWAMHWDDRGVLWVLERFESSAERRESVWLPDYHAVIDAKLLPGMEKDEASDLSYNPQTKTLFSVMGKNPFLVELSLQGDVLRKMPLNGWNNPEGVAVMENGLMAVVDERDHSLTVVKVDASTTALNKADFPSHDLGPSKDQNKAFEAVTWDKRNQQLVLGEERPPALFTWKSDGNTLTGDKQKLASTELDVRNLSALSIDPRTGHLLVMSADSHLLLELDETGEQVSFMTLLGGFNGLKDTIPRAEGVTMDESGNLYMVSEPNLFYRFEKQK
;
A
#
# COMPACT_ATOMS: atom_id res chain seq x y z
N MET A 1 -14.72 -51.56 70.24
CA MET A 1 -13.74 -51.28 69.16
C MET A 1 -14.15 -52.13 67.97
N VAL A 2 -14.50 -51.65 66.79
CA VAL A 2 -14.32 -50.37 66.08
C VAL A 2 -15.54 -50.21 65.14
N VAL A 3 -16.11 -49.00 65.05
CA VAL A 3 -17.19 -48.65 64.09
C VAL A 3 -16.53 -48.30 62.74
N PRO A 4 -16.98 -48.83 61.59
CA PRO A 4 -16.42 -48.43 60.31
C PRO A 4 -16.95 -47.05 59.89
N LEU A 5 -16.04 -46.11 59.61
CA LEU A 5 -16.34 -44.80 59.05
C LEU A 5 -16.77 -44.92 57.58
N PRO A 6 -17.73 -44.12 57.10
CA PRO A 6 -18.13 -44.13 55.70
C PRO A 6 -17.06 -43.50 54.82
N THR A 7 -16.68 -44.19 53.75
CA THR A 7 -15.79 -43.68 52.71
C THR A 7 -16.52 -42.69 51.82
N SER A 8 -16.21 -41.41 51.97
CA SER A 8 -16.61 -40.35 51.04
C SER A 8 -15.95 -40.59 49.68
N LYS A 9 -16.73 -40.99 48.67
CA LYS A 9 -16.32 -40.92 47.26
C LYS A 9 -16.34 -39.47 46.81
N THR A 10 -15.17 -38.83 46.77
CA THR A 10 -15.00 -37.52 46.14
C THR A 10 -15.18 -37.69 44.63
N SER A 11 -16.36 -37.36 44.11
CA SER A 11 -16.53 -37.26 42.65
C SER A 11 -15.67 -36.10 42.17
N LEU A 12 -14.62 -36.37 41.40
CA LEU A 12 -13.93 -35.36 40.62
C LEU A 12 -14.95 -34.82 39.60
N ARG A 13 -15.66 -33.75 39.97
CA ARG A 13 -16.47 -33.00 39.00
C ARG A 13 -15.51 -32.50 37.93
N SER A 14 -15.69 -33.00 36.72
CA SER A 14 -15.01 -32.52 35.52
C SER A 14 -15.06 -31.00 35.51
N ARG A 15 -13.88 -30.36 35.57
CA ARG A 15 -13.73 -28.90 35.47
C ARG A 15 -14.15 -28.35 34.09
N LEU A 16 -14.62 -29.21 33.18
CA LEU A 16 -15.14 -28.87 31.86
C LEU A 16 -16.67 -29.01 31.72
N SER A 17 -17.46 -29.11 32.81
CA SER A 17 -18.93 -29.09 32.70
C SER A 17 -19.48 -27.66 32.48
N MET A 18 -18.99 -26.95 31.47
CA MET A 18 -19.64 -25.72 31.02
C MET A 18 -20.93 -26.08 30.27
N ARG A 19 -22.01 -25.36 30.55
CA ARG A 19 -23.28 -25.54 29.84
C ARG A 19 -23.08 -25.14 28.37
N TRP A 20 -23.78 -25.79 27.43
CA TRP A 20 -23.57 -25.64 25.99
C TRP A 20 -23.58 -24.17 25.50
N TYR A 21 -24.40 -23.31 26.12
CA TYR A 21 -24.46 -21.89 25.80
C TYR A 21 -23.20 -21.10 26.23
N SER A 22 -22.46 -21.56 27.24
CA SER A 22 -21.16 -20.97 27.61
C SER A 22 -20.10 -21.27 26.57
N TRP A 23 -20.15 -22.44 25.93
CA TRP A 23 -19.30 -22.77 24.78
C TRP A 23 -19.67 -21.94 23.55
N VAL A 24 -20.96 -21.72 23.30
CA VAL A 24 -21.43 -20.83 22.22
C VAL A 24 -20.97 -19.39 22.46
N PHE A 25 -21.10 -18.87 23.69
CA PHE A 25 -20.63 -17.53 24.03
C PHE A 25 -19.11 -17.41 23.90
N LEU A 26 -18.35 -18.39 24.39
CA LEU A 26 -16.89 -18.42 24.27
C LEU A 26 -16.46 -18.47 22.80
N ALA A 27 -17.08 -19.33 21.99
CA ALA A 27 -16.83 -19.40 20.55
C ALA A 27 -17.18 -18.08 19.85
N GLY A 28 -18.31 -17.45 20.20
CA GLY A 28 -18.70 -16.14 19.69
C GLY A 28 -17.72 -15.03 20.08
N ALA A 29 -17.24 -15.01 21.32
CA ALA A 29 -16.25 -14.05 21.80
C ALA A 29 -14.88 -14.25 21.15
N ILE A 30 -14.45 -15.51 20.92
CA ILE A 30 -13.24 -15.83 20.17
C ILE A 30 -13.38 -15.40 18.71
N LEU A 31 -14.50 -15.74 18.06
CA LEU A 31 -14.77 -15.33 16.68
C LEU A 31 -14.83 -13.81 16.54
N TYR A 32 -15.47 -13.11 17.46
CA TYR A 32 -15.49 -11.65 17.50
C TYR A 32 -14.10 -11.06 17.76
N GLY A 33 -13.35 -11.63 18.72
CA GLY A 33 -11.98 -11.21 18.99
C GLY A 33 -11.05 -11.43 17.79
N ILE A 34 -11.22 -12.52 17.05
CA ILE A 34 -10.52 -12.78 15.78
C ILE A 34 -10.97 -11.79 14.71
N ALA A 35 -12.27 -11.54 14.56
CA ALA A 35 -12.80 -10.60 13.57
C ALA A 35 -12.28 -9.17 13.83
N TRP A 36 -12.35 -8.71 15.07
CA TRP A 36 -11.83 -7.42 15.51
C TRP A 36 -10.31 -7.31 15.33
N ALA A 37 -9.55 -8.32 15.77
CA ALA A 37 -8.10 -8.33 15.56
C ALA A 37 -7.72 -8.36 14.06
N MET A 38 -8.57 -8.97 13.23
CA MET A 38 -8.42 -9.04 11.77
C MET A 38 -9.02 -7.83 11.03
N HIS A 39 -9.62 -6.87 11.75
CA HIS A 39 -10.38 -5.75 11.19
C HIS A 39 -11.41 -6.17 10.13
N TRP A 40 -12.01 -7.35 10.32
CA TRP A 40 -13.12 -7.83 9.48
C TRP A 40 -14.38 -6.98 9.67
N ASP A 41 -14.50 -6.31 10.82
CA ASP A 41 -15.47 -5.25 11.07
C ASP A 41 -15.26 -4.07 10.12
N ASP A 42 -14.04 -3.55 9.97
CA ASP A 42 -13.78 -2.41 9.07
C ASP A 42 -14.05 -2.78 7.61
N ARG A 43 -13.61 -3.96 7.15
CA ARG A 43 -13.96 -4.45 5.81
C ARG A 43 -15.46 -4.67 5.63
N GLY A 44 -16.14 -5.13 6.68
CA GLY A 44 -17.60 -5.28 6.70
C GLY A 44 -18.31 -3.92 6.61
N VAL A 45 -17.80 -2.91 7.30
CA VAL A 45 -18.27 -1.52 7.21
C VAL A 45 -18.06 -0.99 5.80
N LEU A 46 -16.87 -1.14 5.23
CA LEU A 46 -16.58 -0.70 3.86
C LEU A 46 -17.51 -1.37 2.84
N TRP A 47 -17.73 -2.68 2.97
CA TRP A 47 -18.63 -3.40 2.07
C TRP A 47 -20.10 -2.99 2.22
N VAL A 48 -20.49 -2.51 3.40
CA VAL A 48 -21.81 -1.92 3.64
C VAL A 48 -21.87 -0.51 3.04
N LEU A 49 -20.86 0.32 3.23
CA LEU A 49 -20.78 1.69 2.68
C LEU A 49 -20.87 1.66 1.14
N GLU A 50 -20.13 0.77 0.48
CA GLU A 50 -20.19 0.58 -0.97
C GLU A 50 -21.60 0.27 -1.50
N ARG A 51 -22.47 -0.37 -0.69
CA ARG A 51 -23.86 -0.67 -1.09
C ARG A 51 -24.75 0.56 -1.12
N PHE A 52 -24.38 1.63 -0.42
CA PHE A 52 -25.12 2.88 -0.39
C PHE A 52 -24.66 3.88 -1.45
N GLU A 53 -23.50 3.66 -2.07
CA GLU A 53 -23.00 4.47 -3.20
C GLU A 53 -23.90 4.38 -4.43
N SER A 54 -24.34 5.53 -4.93
CA SER A 54 -25.20 5.64 -6.11
C SER A 54 -24.45 5.28 -7.38
N SER A 55 -25.20 4.91 -8.44
CA SER A 55 -24.58 4.64 -9.74
C SER A 55 -23.86 5.86 -10.35
N ALA A 56 -24.16 7.08 -9.90
CA ALA A 56 -23.46 8.28 -10.35
C ALA A 56 -22.09 8.40 -9.68
N GLU A 57 -22.04 8.28 -8.34
CA GLU A 57 -20.80 8.30 -7.55
C GLU A 57 -19.83 7.19 -8.02
N ARG A 58 -20.34 5.98 -8.29
CA ARG A 58 -19.54 4.87 -8.85
C ARG A 58 -18.92 5.15 -10.22
N ARG A 59 -19.52 6.03 -11.03
CA ARG A 59 -18.97 6.41 -12.35
C ARG A 59 -17.93 7.51 -12.23
N GLU A 60 -18.08 8.37 -11.23
CA GLU A 60 -17.15 9.47 -10.94
C GLU A 60 -15.94 9.02 -10.13
N SER A 61 -15.97 7.82 -9.53
CA SER A 61 -14.85 7.19 -8.85
C SER A 61 -14.01 6.26 -9.76
N VAL A 62 -12.87 5.83 -9.26
CA VAL A 62 -12.10 4.68 -9.77
C VAL A 62 -12.99 3.44 -9.68
N TRP A 63 -13.65 3.27 -8.54
CA TRP A 63 -14.51 2.13 -8.20
C TRP A 63 -13.74 0.81 -8.26
N LEU A 64 -12.91 0.61 -7.24
CA LEU A 64 -11.99 -0.52 -7.08
C LEU A 64 -12.65 -1.92 -7.10
N PRO A 65 -13.91 -2.12 -6.66
CA PRO A 65 -14.55 -3.44 -6.72
C PRO A 65 -14.63 -4.08 -8.11
N ASP A 66 -14.61 -3.27 -9.18
CA ASP A 66 -14.74 -3.77 -10.56
C ASP A 66 -13.40 -4.20 -11.18
N TYR A 67 -12.27 -3.94 -10.52
CA TYR A 67 -10.94 -4.27 -11.05
C TYR A 67 -10.64 -5.76 -10.91
N HIS A 68 -10.12 -6.37 -11.97
CA HIS A 68 -9.72 -7.78 -11.96
C HIS A 68 -8.32 -7.97 -12.52
N ALA A 69 -7.54 -8.85 -11.89
CA ALA A 69 -6.20 -9.21 -12.33
C ALA A 69 -6.24 -9.84 -13.73
N VAL A 70 -5.49 -9.26 -14.65
CA VAL A 70 -5.24 -9.79 -16.00
C VAL A 70 -3.79 -10.27 -16.16
N ILE A 71 -2.89 -9.73 -15.32
CA ILE A 71 -1.56 -10.28 -15.06
C ILE A 71 -1.50 -10.55 -13.56
N ASP A 72 -1.33 -11.82 -13.20
CA ASP A 72 -1.37 -12.30 -11.83
C ASP A 72 0.00 -12.90 -11.45
N ALA A 73 0.69 -12.27 -10.49
CA ALA A 73 1.95 -12.70 -9.91
C ALA A 73 3.06 -12.99 -10.94
N LYS A 74 3.23 -12.11 -11.94
CA LYS A 74 4.34 -12.24 -12.89
C LYS A 74 5.67 -11.96 -12.19
N LEU A 75 6.62 -12.88 -12.28
CA LEU A 75 7.97 -12.66 -11.75
C LEU A 75 8.69 -11.55 -12.53
N LEU A 76 9.36 -10.68 -11.79
CA LEU A 76 10.32 -9.71 -12.27
C LEU A 76 11.73 -10.34 -12.24
N PRO A 77 12.27 -10.83 -13.38
CA PRO A 77 13.46 -11.67 -13.37
C PRO A 77 14.72 -10.93 -12.94
N GLY A 78 15.58 -11.62 -12.18
CA GLY A 78 16.83 -11.07 -11.67
C GLY A 78 16.63 -10.02 -10.59
N MET A 79 15.47 -10.03 -9.92
CA MET A 79 15.11 -9.15 -8.79
C MET A 79 14.65 -9.92 -7.55
N GLU A 80 14.86 -11.24 -7.52
CA GLU A 80 14.35 -12.16 -6.50
C GLU A 80 14.87 -11.85 -5.08
N LYS A 81 15.89 -11.00 -4.96
CA LYS A 81 16.55 -10.64 -3.70
C LYS A 81 16.59 -9.14 -3.45
N ASP A 82 15.89 -8.36 -4.25
CA ASP A 82 16.07 -6.91 -4.31
C ASP A 82 14.95 -6.14 -3.60
N GLU A 83 13.81 -6.81 -3.32
CA GLU A 83 12.66 -6.28 -2.56
C GLU A 83 12.04 -5.05 -3.26
N ALA A 84 11.09 -5.31 -4.18
CA ALA A 84 10.37 -4.26 -4.90
C ALA A 84 9.46 -3.46 -3.95
N SER A 85 9.65 -2.15 -3.91
CA SER A 85 9.04 -1.29 -2.88
C SER A 85 7.95 -0.36 -3.41
N ASP A 86 8.14 0.36 -4.50
CA ASP A 86 7.09 1.28 -5.00
C ASP A 86 7.00 1.27 -6.53
N LEU A 87 5.97 1.89 -7.10
CA LEU A 87 5.68 1.87 -8.52
C LEU A 87 5.06 3.19 -8.98
N SER A 88 5.59 3.76 -10.06
CA SER A 88 5.07 5.01 -10.62
C SER A 88 5.01 4.98 -12.14
N TYR A 89 3.90 5.45 -12.70
CA TYR A 89 3.69 5.51 -14.13
C TYR A 89 4.31 6.76 -14.78
N ASN A 90 5.06 6.57 -15.87
CA ASN A 90 5.54 7.66 -16.70
C ASN A 90 4.67 7.82 -17.97
N PRO A 91 3.84 8.88 -18.05
CA PRO A 91 2.96 9.10 -19.20
C PRO A 91 3.71 9.49 -20.49
N GLN A 92 4.97 9.93 -20.40
CA GLN A 92 5.75 10.32 -21.58
C GLN A 92 6.26 9.10 -22.35
N THR A 93 6.75 8.09 -21.63
CA THR A 93 7.33 6.87 -22.20
C THR A 93 6.34 5.71 -22.22
N LYS A 94 5.22 5.82 -21.51
CA LYS A 94 4.24 4.76 -21.28
C LYS A 94 4.89 3.52 -20.65
N THR A 95 5.72 3.77 -19.65
CA THR A 95 6.45 2.77 -18.88
C THR A 95 6.21 2.99 -17.38
N LEU A 96 6.62 2.02 -16.58
CA LEU A 96 6.54 2.09 -15.13
C LEU A 96 7.96 2.18 -14.57
N PHE A 97 8.12 2.90 -13.48
CA PHE A 97 9.35 2.95 -12.69
C PHE A 97 9.10 2.35 -11.32
N SER A 98 10.03 1.52 -10.85
CA SER A 98 9.99 0.94 -9.50
C SER A 98 11.37 1.04 -8.86
N VAL A 99 11.41 1.17 -7.54
CA VAL A 99 12.65 1.12 -6.75
C VAL A 99 12.75 -0.20 -6.02
N MET A 100 13.99 -0.60 -5.75
CA MET A 100 14.31 -1.84 -5.05
C MET A 100 15.09 -1.49 -3.80
N GLY A 101 14.54 -1.76 -2.63
CA GLY A 101 15.07 -1.28 -1.35
C GLY A 101 16.41 -1.92 -1.01
N LYS A 102 16.47 -3.25 -1.03
CA LYS A 102 17.60 -4.01 -0.48
C LYS A 102 18.89 -3.91 -1.27
N ASN A 103 18.78 -3.95 -2.60
CA ASN A 103 19.89 -3.67 -3.50
C ASN A 103 19.47 -2.46 -4.36
N PRO A 104 19.86 -1.23 -3.97
CA PRO A 104 19.34 0.01 -4.55
C PRO A 104 19.55 0.14 -6.07
N PHE A 105 18.46 0.03 -6.82
CA PHE A 105 18.38 0.48 -8.22
C PHE A 105 16.96 0.90 -8.59
N LEU A 106 16.87 1.78 -9.59
CA LEU A 106 15.64 2.13 -10.28
C LEU A 106 15.48 1.17 -11.46
N VAL A 107 14.33 0.54 -11.59
CA VAL A 107 13.98 -0.31 -12.73
C VAL A 107 12.90 0.36 -13.56
N GLU A 108 13.08 0.34 -14.88
CA GLU A 108 12.03 0.70 -15.83
C GLU A 108 11.38 -0.58 -16.37
N LEU A 109 10.05 -0.63 -16.33
CA LEU A 109 9.23 -1.76 -16.76
C LEU A 109 8.28 -1.37 -17.89
N SER A 110 7.97 -2.32 -18.77
CA SER A 110 6.82 -2.21 -19.68
C SER A 110 5.50 -2.27 -18.89
N LEU A 111 4.39 -1.88 -19.53
CA LEU A 111 3.03 -2.08 -18.99
C LEU A 111 2.61 -3.57 -18.91
N GLN A 112 3.50 -4.48 -19.34
CA GLN A 112 3.34 -5.93 -19.20
C GLN A 112 4.26 -6.50 -18.12
N GLY A 113 5.00 -5.65 -17.39
CA GLY A 113 5.95 -6.08 -16.35
C GLY A 113 7.22 -6.69 -16.91
N ASP A 114 7.63 -6.32 -18.12
CA ASP A 114 8.94 -6.70 -18.67
C ASP A 114 10.00 -5.69 -18.26
N VAL A 115 11.17 -6.18 -17.86
CA VAL A 115 12.30 -5.34 -17.46
C VAL A 115 12.94 -4.71 -18.69
N LEU A 116 12.89 -3.38 -18.79
CA LEU A 116 13.48 -2.64 -19.90
C LEU A 116 14.93 -2.24 -19.61
N ARG A 117 15.19 -1.71 -18.41
CA ARG A 117 16.53 -1.38 -17.93
C ARG A 117 16.56 -1.24 -16.41
N LYS A 118 17.76 -1.36 -15.85
CA LYS A 118 18.06 -1.12 -14.43
C LYS A 118 19.13 -0.04 -14.33
N MET A 119 18.95 0.89 -13.40
CA MET A 119 19.85 2.02 -13.16
C MET A 119 20.24 2.02 -11.68
N PRO A 120 21.51 1.72 -11.34
CA PRO A 120 21.95 1.74 -9.95
C PRO A 120 21.65 3.07 -9.25
N LEU A 121 21.18 2.99 -8.00
CA LEU A 121 20.94 4.13 -7.12
C LEU A 121 22.10 4.24 -6.13
N ASN A 122 23.18 4.91 -6.54
CA ASN A 122 24.38 5.03 -5.72
C ASN A 122 24.18 6.05 -4.60
N GLY A 123 24.40 5.62 -3.36
CA GLY A 123 24.27 6.47 -2.17
C GLY A 123 22.89 6.50 -1.54
N TRP A 124 21.91 5.78 -2.10
CA TRP A 124 20.68 5.43 -1.39
C TRP A 124 20.92 4.20 -0.52
N ASN A 125 20.26 4.15 0.62
CA ASN A 125 20.42 3.09 1.61
C ASN A 125 19.24 2.12 1.58
N ASN A 126 18.03 2.66 1.60
CA ASN A 126 16.79 1.88 1.46
C ASN A 126 15.75 2.71 0.69
N PRO A 127 15.85 2.81 -0.65
CA PRO A 127 14.86 3.53 -1.44
C PRO A 127 13.53 2.76 -1.45
N GLU A 128 12.52 3.31 -0.80
CA GLU A 128 11.21 2.67 -0.65
C GLU A 128 10.15 3.32 -1.55
N GLY A 129 10.23 4.64 -1.81
CA GLY A 129 9.21 5.37 -2.58
C GLY A 129 9.72 5.97 -3.88
N VAL A 130 8.88 6.01 -4.92
CA VAL A 130 9.17 6.68 -6.19
C VAL A 130 7.95 7.36 -6.80
N ALA A 131 8.07 8.62 -7.19
CA ALA A 131 7.02 9.36 -7.89
C ALA A 131 7.55 10.03 -9.15
N VAL A 132 6.98 9.70 -10.32
CA VAL A 132 7.23 10.43 -11.56
C VAL A 132 6.58 11.80 -11.47
N MET A 133 7.39 12.84 -11.65
CA MET A 133 6.99 14.25 -11.63
C MET A 133 6.96 14.82 -13.05
N GLU A 134 6.81 16.14 -13.16
CA GLU A 134 6.87 16.82 -14.45
C GLU A 134 8.29 16.88 -15.00
N ASN A 135 8.40 17.19 -16.30
CA ASN A 135 9.67 17.46 -16.96
C ASN A 135 10.72 16.35 -16.81
N GLY A 136 10.33 15.08 -16.71
CA GLY A 136 11.26 13.94 -16.59
C GLY A 136 11.99 13.87 -15.25
N LEU A 137 11.45 14.52 -14.22
CA LEU A 137 11.94 14.41 -12.85
C LEU A 137 11.22 13.28 -12.13
N MET A 138 11.86 12.78 -11.08
CA MET A 138 11.26 11.82 -10.15
C MET A 138 11.66 12.18 -8.72
N ALA A 139 10.75 12.02 -7.78
CA ALA A 139 11.07 12.00 -6.36
C ALA A 139 11.40 10.55 -5.95
N VAL A 140 12.48 10.36 -5.19
CA VAL A 140 12.84 9.07 -4.59
C VAL A 140 12.96 9.25 -3.08
N VAL A 141 12.23 8.46 -2.32
CA VAL A 141 12.24 8.45 -0.85
C VAL A 141 13.18 7.34 -0.36
N ASP A 142 14.08 7.71 0.55
CA ASP A 142 14.99 6.80 1.25
C ASP A 142 14.54 6.72 2.71
N GLU A 143 13.98 5.58 3.09
CA GLU A 143 13.35 5.38 4.40
C GLU A 143 14.40 5.41 5.51
N ARG A 144 15.57 4.81 5.29
CA ARG A 144 16.63 4.71 6.31
C ARG A 144 17.28 6.07 6.59
N ASP A 145 17.45 6.87 5.53
CA ASP A 145 18.06 8.20 5.63
C ASP A 145 17.04 9.31 5.90
N HIS A 146 15.73 9.00 5.94
CA HIS A 146 14.64 9.95 6.15
C HIS A 146 14.69 11.10 5.13
N SER A 147 14.95 10.77 3.87
CA SER A 147 15.24 11.78 2.86
C SER A 147 14.43 11.60 1.58
N LEU A 148 14.16 12.70 0.91
CA LEU A 148 13.58 12.73 -0.43
C LEU A 148 14.55 13.41 -1.38
N THR A 149 14.94 12.71 -2.45
CA THR A 149 15.83 13.25 -3.49
C THR A 149 15.06 13.44 -4.79
N VAL A 150 15.17 14.63 -5.39
CA VAL A 150 14.57 14.91 -6.71
C VAL A 150 15.61 14.66 -7.80
N VAL A 151 15.41 13.61 -8.59
CA VAL A 151 16.33 13.15 -9.64
C VAL A 151 15.80 13.46 -11.04
N LYS A 152 16.71 13.53 -12.00
CA LYS A 152 16.38 13.64 -13.42
C LYS A 152 16.67 12.30 -14.11
N VAL A 153 15.69 11.77 -14.82
CA VAL A 153 15.84 10.52 -15.58
C VAL A 153 15.45 10.76 -17.04
N ASP A 154 16.32 10.34 -17.94
CA ASP A 154 16.08 10.38 -19.38
C ASP A 154 16.55 9.07 -20.06
N ALA A 155 16.49 9.02 -21.39
CA ALA A 155 16.87 7.84 -22.16
C ALA A 155 18.36 7.48 -22.05
N SER A 156 19.22 8.44 -21.69
CA SER A 156 20.67 8.26 -21.53
C SER A 156 21.08 7.88 -20.12
N THR A 157 20.19 8.00 -19.13
CA THR A 157 20.47 7.62 -17.74
C THR A 157 20.78 6.12 -17.63
N THR A 158 21.97 5.81 -17.12
CA THR A 158 22.41 4.43 -16.84
C THR A 158 22.62 4.16 -15.35
N ALA A 159 22.77 5.21 -14.54
CA ALA A 159 22.89 5.18 -13.08
C ALA A 159 22.55 6.57 -12.52
N LEU A 160 22.24 6.65 -11.23
CA LEU A 160 22.02 7.89 -10.49
C LEU A 160 22.94 7.90 -9.27
N ASN A 161 23.54 9.04 -8.95
CA ASN A 161 24.28 9.23 -7.70
C ASN A 161 23.57 10.27 -6.85
N LYS A 162 23.22 9.92 -5.61
CA LYS A 162 22.43 10.78 -4.70
C LYS A 162 23.05 12.17 -4.51
N ALA A 163 24.38 12.23 -4.45
CA ALA A 163 25.14 13.46 -4.25
C ALA A 163 25.03 14.48 -5.41
N ASP A 164 24.57 14.05 -6.59
CA ASP A 164 24.42 14.93 -7.76
C ASP A 164 23.09 15.71 -7.74
N PHE A 165 22.21 15.43 -6.77
CA PHE A 165 20.83 15.91 -6.76
C PHE A 165 20.44 16.60 -5.44
N PRO A 166 19.44 17.52 -5.47
CA PRO A 166 18.86 18.08 -4.25
C PRO A 166 18.21 16.98 -3.40
N SER A 167 18.67 16.87 -2.15
CA SER A 167 18.09 15.99 -1.14
C SER A 167 17.46 16.84 -0.03
N HIS A 168 16.28 16.42 0.40
CA HIS A 168 15.45 17.09 1.39
C HIS A 168 15.23 16.17 2.58
N ASP A 169 15.41 16.70 3.79
CA ASP A 169 15.10 15.98 5.03
C ASP A 169 13.58 15.88 5.20
N LEU A 170 13.08 14.67 5.40
CA LEU A 170 11.68 14.40 5.70
C LEU A 170 11.36 14.61 7.18
N GLY A 171 12.37 14.84 8.02
CA GLY A 171 12.21 15.05 9.44
C GLY A 171 11.80 13.77 10.17
N PRO A 172 11.53 13.88 11.49
CA PRO A 172 11.37 12.70 12.32
C PRO A 172 10.00 12.01 12.11
N SER A 173 10.03 10.69 12.01
CA SER A 173 8.87 9.79 12.17
C SER A 173 8.76 9.27 13.60
N LYS A 174 7.55 8.83 13.99
CA LYS A 174 7.31 8.27 15.34
C LYS A 174 8.09 6.97 15.55
N ASP A 175 8.18 6.15 14.51
CA ASP A 175 9.10 5.02 14.42
C ASP A 175 10.11 5.29 13.31
N GLN A 176 11.38 5.37 13.68
CA GLN A 176 12.46 5.74 12.76
C GLN A 176 12.81 4.61 11.78
N ASN A 177 12.31 3.38 12.00
CA ASN A 177 12.46 2.25 11.07
C ASN A 177 11.17 1.91 10.32
N LYS A 178 10.14 2.78 10.44
CA LYS A 178 8.82 2.66 9.83
C LYS A 178 8.31 4.04 9.44
N ALA A 179 9.16 4.72 8.67
CA ALA A 179 9.09 6.15 8.42
C ALA A 179 8.32 6.44 7.12
N PHE A 180 8.76 7.46 6.38
CA PHE A 180 8.20 7.76 5.06
C PHE A 180 8.63 6.70 4.06
N GLU A 181 7.67 5.94 3.52
CA GLU A 181 7.90 4.92 2.51
C GLU A 181 7.15 5.20 1.21
N ALA A 182 5.96 5.80 1.28
CA ALA A 182 5.15 6.06 0.09
C ALA A 182 5.24 7.51 -0.41
N VAL A 183 5.22 7.70 -1.73
CA VAL A 183 5.16 9.02 -2.36
C VAL A 183 4.39 8.98 -3.68
N THR A 184 3.59 10.02 -3.95
CA THR A 184 2.95 10.20 -5.26
C THR A 184 2.91 11.68 -5.67
N TRP A 185 2.87 11.93 -6.98
CA TRP A 185 2.77 13.28 -7.54
C TRP A 185 1.32 13.66 -7.81
N ASP A 186 0.83 14.64 -7.07
CA ASP A 186 -0.46 15.29 -7.32
C ASP A 186 -0.26 16.48 -8.26
N LYS A 187 -0.36 16.18 -9.55
CA LYS A 187 -0.23 17.19 -10.60
C LYS A 187 -1.30 18.29 -10.50
N ARG A 188 -2.52 17.97 -10.07
CA ARG A 188 -3.65 18.92 -10.02
C ARG A 188 -3.40 19.99 -8.96
N ASN A 189 -2.93 19.57 -7.78
CA ASN A 189 -2.67 20.46 -6.66
C ASN A 189 -1.21 20.93 -6.56
N GLN A 190 -0.35 20.49 -7.50
CA GLN A 190 1.06 20.86 -7.60
C GLN A 190 1.79 20.58 -6.27
N GLN A 191 1.77 19.30 -5.88
CA GLN A 191 2.33 18.84 -4.62
C GLN A 191 2.71 17.36 -4.68
N LEU A 192 3.67 16.96 -3.86
CA LEU A 192 3.83 15.55 -3.50
C LEU A 192 2.87 15.22 -2.35
N VAL A 193 2.30 14.03 -2.40
CA VAL A 193 1.66 13.39 -1.25
C VAL A 193 2.62 12.32 -0.74
N LEU A 194 2.87 12.33 0.57
CA LEU A 194 3.83 11.45 1.25
C LEU A 194 3.09 10.63 2.31
N GLY A 195 3.44 9.36 2.46
CA GLY A 195 2.88 8.46 3.46
C GLY A 195 3.94 7.98 4.45
N GLU A 196 3.63 8.07 5.75
CA GLU A 196 4.36 7.41 6.83
C GLU A 196 3.75 6.04 7.10
N GLU A 197 4.56 4.99 7.18
CA GLU A 197 4.10 3.59 7.30
C GLU A 197 3.28 3.36 8.58
N ARG A 198 3.88 3.67 9.73
CA ARG A 198 3.32 3.36 11.06
C ARG A 198 3.63 4.42 12.11
N PRO A 199 2.62 5.03 12.75
CA PRO A 199 1.20 4.92 12.40
C PRO A 199 0.93 5.55 11.03
N PRO A 200 0.00 4.99 10.23
CA PRO A 200 -0.37 5.55 8.94
C PRO A 200 -0.68 7.04 9.03
N ALA A 201 0.02 7.85 8.25
CA ALA A 201 -0.22 9.28 8.18
C ALA A 201 0.14 9.85 6.81
N LEU A 202 -0.68 10.79 6.34
CA LEU A 202 -0.47 11.49 5.08
C LEU A 202 0.08 12.90 5.32
N PHE A 203 0.95 13.31 4.40
CA PHE A 203 1.54 14.63 4.36
C PHE A 203 1.53 15.16 2.93
N THR A 204 1.54 16.48 2.77
CA THR A 204 1.69 17.14 1.47
C THR A 204 2.89 18.06 1.48
N TRP A 205 3.54 18.19 0.33
CA TRP A 205 4.63 19.14 0.13
C TRP A 205 4.50 19.81 -1.22
N LYS A 206 4.30 21.13 -1.22
CA LYS A 206 4.10 21.91 -2.45
C LYS A 206 5.32 21.87 -3.35
N SER A 207 5.08 21.81 -4.66
CA SER A 207 6.12 21.83 -5.69
C SER A 207 5.58 22.45 -6.96
N ASP A 208 6.43 23.12 -7.74
CA ASP A 208 6.11 23.59 -9.09
C ASP A 208 6.33 22.51 -10.18
N GLY A 209 6.44 21.24 -9.77
CA GLY A 209 6.78 20.12 -10.64
C GLY A 209 8.27 19.98 -10.92
N ASN A 210 9.11 20.90 -10.42
CA ASN A 210 10.57 20.86 -10.55
C ASN A 210 11.28 20.90 -9.19
N THR A 211 10.84 21.77 -8.28
CA THR A 211 11.43 22.00 -6.97
C THR A 211 10.37 21.97 -5.87
N LEU A 212 10.76 21.51 -4.67
CA LEU A 212 9.91 21.59 -3.50
C LEU A 212 9.92 23.01 -2.93
N THR A 213 8.76 23.46 -2.46
CA THR A 213 8.55 24.83 -1.95
C THR A 213 7.78 24.81 -0.65
N GLY A 214 8.12 25.73 0.25
CA GLY A 214 7.52 25.79 1.58
C GLY A 214 7.83 24.55 2.43
N ASP A 215 7.01 24.36 3.46
CA ASP A 215 7.19 23.28 4.44
C ASP A 215 6.22 22.13 4.18
N LYS A 216 6.67 20.91 4.42
CA LYS A 216 5.81 19.73 4.46
C LYS A 216 4.72 19.88 5.53
N GLN A 217 3.47 19.65 5.14
CA GLN A 217 2.30 19.76 6.02
C GLN A 217 1.70 18.38 6.28
N LYS A 218 1.35 18.10 7.53
CA LYS A 218 0.57 16.90 7.87
C LYS A 218 -0.89 17.14 7.50
N LEU A 219 -1.52 16.19 6.80
CA LEU A 219 -2.96 16.24 6.55
C LEU A 219 -3.73 15.97 7.85
N ALA A 220 -4.73 16.80 8.13
CA ALA A 220 -5.61 16.60 9.27
C ALA A 220 -6.37 15.28 9.09
N SER A 221 -6.35 14.44 10.14
CA SER A 221 -6.81 13.04 10.20
C SER A 221 -7.71 12.58 9.06
N THR A 222 -7.14 11.81 8.15
CA THR A 222 -7.85 10.78 7.40
C THR A 222 -7.89 9.58 8.36
N GLU A 223 -9.07 9.18 8.85
CA GLU A 223 -9.19 7.87 9.49
C GLU A 223 -8.98 6.84 8.37
N LEU A 224 -7.72 6.47 8.17
CA LEU A 224 -7.35 5.40 7.27
C LEU A 224 -7.59 4.09 8.03
N ASP A 225 -8.58 3.32 7.59
CA ASP A 225 -8.88 2.00 8.15
C ASP A 225 -7.85 0.96 7.65
N VAL A 226 -6.57 1.24 7.89
CA VAL A 226 -5.41 0.45 7.46
C VAL A 226 -4.41 0.27 8.60
N ARG A 227 -3.66 -0.83 8.54
CA ARG A 227 -2.64 -1.18 9.53
C ARG A 227 -1.29 -0.53 9.28
N ASN A 228 -0.97 -0.33 8.00
CA ASN A 228 0.22 0.35 7.53
C ASN A 228 -0.10 1.06 6.20
N LEU A 229 0.79 1.92 5.74
CA LEU A 229 0.67 2.63 4.47
C LEU A 229 1.91 2.34 3.62
N SER A 230 1.79 1.41 2.66
CA SER A 230 2.93 0.97 1.85
C SER A 230 3.13 1.77 0.57
N ALA A 231 2.03 2.13 -0.11
CA ALA A 231 2.12 2.93 -1.34
C ALA A 231 0.96 3.89 -1.53
N LEU A 232 1.19 4.89 -2.38
CA LEU A 232 0.22 5.89 -2.77
C LEU A 232 0.17 6.02 -4.29
N SER A 233 -1.02 6.31 -4.81
CA SER A 233 -1.17 6.78 -6.18
C SER A 233 -2.33 7.73 -6.32
N ILE A 234 -2.41 8.46 -7.44
CA ILE A 234 -3.54 9.34 -7.73
C ILE A 234 -4.10 8.95 -9.09
N ASP A 235 -5.42 8.74 -9.17
CA ASP A 235 -6.08 8.61 -10.47
C ASP A 235 -6.10 9.99 -11.15
N PRO A 236 -5.40 10.19 -12.28
CA PRO A 236 -5.39 11.47 -12.96
C PRO A 236 -6.77 11.90 -13.49
N ARG A 237 -7.72 10.97 -13.64
CA ARG A 237 -9.08 11.24 -14.12
C ARG A 237 -9.98 11.79 -13.03
N THR A 238 -9.95 11.22 -11.82
CA THR A 238 -10.84 11.64 -10.73
C THR A 238 -10.16 12.58 -9.76
N GLY A 239 -8.83 12.50 -9.60
CA GLY A 239 -8.09 13.18 -8.54
C GLY A 239 -8.09 12.40 -7.22
N HIS A 240 -8.70 11.22 -7.19
CA HIS A 240 -8.79 10.40 -5.99
C HIS A 240 -7.44 9.79 -5.62
N LEU A 241 -7.17 9.74 -4.32
CA LEU A 241 -5.98 9.13 -3.75
C LEU A 241 -6.22 7.64 -3.55
N LEU A 242 -5.32 6.83 -4.07
CA LEU A 242 -5.24 5.41 -3.79
C LEU A 242 -4.24 5.18 -2.65
N VAL A 243 -4.67 4.47 -1.61
CA VAL A 243 -3.86 4.17 -0.43
C VAL A 243 -3.73 2.66 -0.27
N MET A 244 -2.51 2.15 -0.39
CA MET A 244 -2.21 0.72 -0.27
C MET A 244 -1.76 0.39 1.16
N SER A 245 -2.21 -0.77 1.63
CA SER A 245 -1.78 -1.35 2.90
C SER A 245 -1.40 -2.82 2.69
N ALA A 246 -0.11 -3.09 2.78
CA ALA A 246 0.44 -4.44 2.70
C ALA A 246 -0.13 -5.35 3.79
N ASP A 247 -0.14 -4.91 5.05
CA ASP A 247 -0.60 -5.71 6.20
C ASP A 247 -2.12 -5.88 6.25
N SER A 248 -2.86 -4.97 5.62
CA SER A 248 -4.30 -5.10 5.46
C SER A 248 -4.66 -5.87 4.18
N HIS A 249 -3.72 -6.22 3.29
CA HIS A 249 -4.02 -6.75 1.94
C HIS A 249 -5.17 -5.98 1.27
N LEU A 250 -5.02 -4.65 1.17
CA LEU A 250 -6.09 -3.73 0.83
C LEU A 250 -5.55 -2.57 -0.02
N LEU A 251 -6.34 -2.17 -1.01
CA LEU A 251 -6.24 -0.87 -1.66
C LEU A 251 -7.50 -0.07 -1.35
N LEU A 252 -7.35 1.11 -0.78
CA LEU A 252 -8.44 2.06 -0.52
C LEU A 252 -8.44 3.16 -1.58
N GLU A 253 -9.61 3.64 -1.94
CA GLU A 253 -9.83 4.85 -2.73
C GLU A 253 -10.40 5.94 -1.81
N LEU A 254 -9.75 7.11 -1.82
CA LEU A 254 -10.19 8.30 -1.11
C LEU A 254 -10.52 9.41 -2.10
N ASP A 255 -11.59 10.15 -1.86
CA ASP A 255 -11.92 11.32 -2.66
C ASP A 255 -11.00 12.53 -2.37
N GLU A 256 -11.25 13.66 -3.04
CA GLU A 256 -10.46 14.89 -2.87
C GLU A 256 -10.56 15.51 -1.45
N THR A 257 -11.56 15.10 -0.66
CA THR A 257 -11.72 15.53 0.74
C THR A 257 -11.09 14.56 1.73
N GLY A 258 -10.66 13.38 1.26
CA GLY A 258 -10.09 12.30 2.07
C GLY A 258 -11.12 11.30 2.59
N GLU A 259 -12.37 11.34 2.12
CA GLU A 259 -13.40 10.38 2.48
C GLU A 259 -13.21 9.07 1.71
N GLN A 260 -13.45 7.93 2.37
CA GLN A 260 -13.31 6.61 1.76
C GLN A 260 -14.48 6.33 0.81
N VAL A 261 -14.17 6.05 -0.46
CA VAL A 261 -15.17 5.86 -1.54
C VAL A 261 -15.36 4.39 -1.90
N SER A 262 -14.26 3.66 -2.07
CA SER A 262 -14.30 2.24 -2.43
C SER A 262 -13.03 1.52 -2.01
N PHE A 263 -13.05 0.19 -2.04
CA PHE A 263 -11.85 -0.59 -1.78
C PHE A 263 -11.75 -1.83 -2.66
N MET A 264 -10.55 -2.40 -2.72
CA MET A 264 -10.29 -3.73 -3.26
C MET A 264 -9.44 -4.52 -2.28
N THR A 265 -9.85 -5.75 -1.97
CA THR A 265 -9.01 -6.68 -1.21
C THR A 265 -8.00 -7.36 -2.12
N LEU A 266 -6.79 -7.55 -1.61
CA LEU A 266 -5.68 -8.22 -2.29
C LEU A 266 -5.56 -9.69 -1.85
N LEU A 267 -6.67 -10.28 -1.39
CA LEU A 267 -6.75 -11.68 -0.96
C LEU A 267 -7.05 -12.61 -2.14
N GLY A 268 -6.54 -13.84 -2.07
CA GLY A 268 -6.81 -14.88 -3.07
C GLY A 268 -8.30 -15.19 -3.20
N GLY A 269 -8.76 -15.42 -4.42
CA GLY A 269 -10.16 -15.69 -4.76
C GLY A 269 -11.01 -14.43 -5.01
N PHE A 270 -10.47 -13.24 -4.78
CA PHE A 270 -11.13 -11.96 -5.05
C PHE A 270 -10.46 -11.24 -6.21
N ASN A 271 -11.22 -10.41 -6.93
CA ASN A 271 -10.69 -9.52 -8.00
C ASN A 271 -9.78 -10.26 -9.01
N GLY A 272 -10.10 -11.52 -9.32
CA GLY A 272 -9.34 -12.35 -10.26
C GLY A 272 -8.01 -12.93 -9.74
N LEU A 273 -7.62 -12.66 -8.49
CA LEU A 273 -6.39 -13.18 -7.88
C LEU A 273 -6.51 -14.68 -7.56
N LYS A 274 -5.51 -15.46 -7.96
CA LYS A 274 -5.43 -16.88 -7.57
C LYS A 274 -5.04 -17.05 -6.10
N ASP A 275 -4.03 -16.30 -5.67
CA ASP A 275 -3.47 -16.32 -4.33
C ASP A 275 -3.46 -14.91 -3.74
N THR A 276 -3.40 -14.79 -2.41
CA THR A 276 -3.23 -13.50 -1.74
C THR A 276 -1.91 -12.86 -2.17
N ILE A 277 -1.95 -11.57 -2.54
CA ILE A 277 -0.72 -10.82 -2.84
C ILE A 277 0.13 -10.80 -1.56
N PRO A 278 1.35 -11.39 -1.56
CA PRO A 278 2.09 -11.65 -0.33
C PRO A 278 2.36 -10.39 0.48
N ARG A 279 2.79 -9.34 -0.20
CA ARG A 279 3.12 -8.05 0.42
C ARG A 279 3.13 -6.96 -0.64
N ALA A 280 2.00 -6.31 -0.84
CA ALA A 280 1.83 -5.30 -1.89
C ALA A 280 2.47 -3.99 -1.43
N GLU A 281 3.49 -3.56 -2.16
CA GLU A 281 4.33 -2.43 -1.75
C GLU A 281 4.20 -1.24 -2.70
N GLY A 282 3.91 -1.45 -4.00
CA GLY A 282 3.78 -0.36 -4.97
C GLY A 282 2.46 -0.38 -5.75
N VAL A 283 1.93 0.82 -6.09
CA VAL A 283 0.69 0.97 -6.86
C VAL A 283 0.72 2.17 -7.80
N THR A 284 0.24 2.00 -9.04
CA THR A 284 0.01 3.14 -9.94
C THR A 284 -1.09 2.89 -10.95
N MET A 285 -1.57 3.95 -11.58
CA MET A 285 -2.54 3.88 -12.68
C MET A 285 -2.02 4.60 -13.92
N ASP A 286 -2.34 4.05 -15.10
CA ASP A 286 -2.08 4.73 -16.37
C ASP A 286 -3.26 5.61 -16.80
N GLU A 287 -3.10 6.36 -17.90
CA GLU A 287 -4.15 7.23 -18.45
C GLU A 287 -5.36 6.47 -19.00
N SER A 288 -5.26 5.16 -19.18
CA SER A 288 -6.36 4.29 -19.63
C SER A 288 -7.16 3.73 -18.45
N GLY A 289 -6.72 3.99 -17.23
CA GLY A 289 -7.34 3.47 -16.01
C GLY A 289 -6.93 2.03 -15.69
N ASN A 290 -5.85 1.52 -16.26
CA ASN A 290 -5.30 0.24 -15.81
C ASN A 290 -4.52 0.44 -14.51
N LEU A 291 -4.70 -0.47 -13.56
CA LEU A 291 -4.05 -0.44 -12.26
C LEU A 291 -2.89 -1.43 -12.25
N TYR A 292 -1.74 -1.00 -11.77
CA TYR A 292 -0.51 -1.78 -11.72
C TYR A 292 -0.05 -1.89 -10.28
N MET A 293 0.50 -3.05 -9.90
CA MET A 293 1.08 -3.25 -8.58
C MET A 293 2.39 -4.03 -8.64
N VAL A 294 3.24 -3.80 -7.66
CA VAL A 294 4.36 -4.67 -7.33
C VAL A 294 4.22 -5.21 -5.91
N SER A 295 4.77 -6.39 -5.69
CA SER A 295 4.82 -7.03 -4.38
C SER A 295 6.16 -7.67 -4.13
N GLU A 296 6.62 -7.62 -2.88
CA GLU A 296 7.84 -8.32 -2.47
C GLU A 296 7.74 -9.84 -2.70
N PRO A 297 8.87 -10.49 -3.03
CA PRO A 297 10.15 -9.86 -3.33
C PRO A 297 10.21 -9.24 -4.73
N ASN A 298 9.46 -9.79 -5.70
CA ASN A 298 9.62 -9.43 -7.11
C ASN A 298 8.41 -9.81 -8.00
N LEU A 299 7.19 -9.58 -7.52
CA LEU A 299 5.97 -9.90 -8.25
C LEU A 299 5.38 -8.64 -8.89
N PHE A 300 4.82 -8.79 -10.08
CA PHE A 300 4.14 -7.76 -10.84
C PHE A 300 2.69 -8.18 -11.16
N TYR A 301 1.78 -7.22 -11.04
CA TYR A 301 0.37 -7.40 -11.32
C TYR A 301 -0.16 -6.28 -12.20
N ARG A 302 -1.16 -6.61 -13.03
CA ARG A 302 -1.99 -5.64 -13.75
C ARG A 302 -3.44 -6.00 -13.56
N PHE A 303 -4.25 -5.01 -13.22
CA PHE A 303 -5.68 -5.10 -13.08
C PHE A 303 -6.37 -4.19 -14.09
N GLU A 304 -7.48 -4.67 -14.62
CA GLU A 304 -8.32 -3.92 -15.54
C GLU A 304 -9.76 -3.90 -15.02
N LYS A 305 -10.42 -2.75 -15.14
CA LYS A 305 -11.83 -2.60 -14.77
C LYS A 305 -12.70 -3.43 -15.71
N GLN A 306 -13.48 -4.34 -15.15
CA GLN A 306 -14.44 -5.13 -15.93
C GLN A 306 -15.60 -4.23 -16.38
N LYS A 307 -16.10 -4.49 -17.59
CA LYS A 307 -17.23 -3.77 -18.17
C LYS A 307 -18.58 -4.34 -17.73
#